data_AF-A0AAU3NRG3-F1
#
_entry.id   AF-A0AAU3NRG3-F1
#
_cell.length_a   1.000
_cell.length_b   1.000
_cell.length_c   1.000
_cell.angle_alpha   90.00
_cell.angle_beta   90.00
_cell.angle_gamma   90.00
#
_symmetry.space_group_name_H-M   'P 1'
#
loop_
_entity.id
_entity.type
_entity.pdbx_description
1 polymer ?
#
loop_
_entity_poly.entity_id
_entity_poly.type
_entity_poly.pdbx_seq_one_letter_code
_entity_poly.pdbx_strand_id
1 'polypeptide(L)'
;MSTATVANREPASSTWEIVSGTCTATGAPVRSGEIIYLRNLYTGNGGYLDAGNGDATSVQKTGGGLYEVTTVWGKDRDGNSSRWQIFDITSSPQDGLVRFNDTVQLWSTYKDLGGFLETNESSTLTGARNDVDTNSYSNRSNSNVRYVD
;
A
#
# COMPACT_ATOMS: atom_id res chain seq x y z
N MET A 1 -5.79 9.94 -1.11
CA MET A 1 -4.40 10.00 -1.64
C MET A 1 -4.41 9.76 -3.15
N SER A 2 -3.35 10.17 -3.88
CA SER A 2 -3.25 9.92 -5.33
C SER A 2 -1.82 9.61 -5.79
N THR A 3 -1.71 8.89 -6.89
CA THR A 3 -0.44 8.64 -7.60
C THR A 3 -0.01 9.88 -8.39
N ALA A 4 1.31 10.03 -8.60
CA ALA A 4 1.87 11.17 -9.31
C ALA A 4 2.09 10.88 -10.81
N THR A 5 2.12 11.91 -11.65
CA THR A 5 2.51 11.81 -13.07
C THR A 5 4.02 11.70 -13.28
N VAL A 6 4.82 11.96 -12.24
CA VAL A 6 6.29 11.85 -12.24
C VAL A 6 6.76 11.05 -11.03
N ALA A 7 7.89 10.36 -11.17
CA ALA A 7 8.42 9.45 -10.15
C ALA A 7 8.77 10.13 -8.82
N ASN A 8 9.10 11.43 -8.84
CA ASN A 8 9.39 12.19 -7.62
C ASN A 8 8.94 13.65 -7.82
N ARG A 9 7.89 14.08 -7.10
CA ARG A 9 7.37 15.46 -7.19
C ARG A 9 8.16 16.42 -6.30
N GLU A 10 8.54 15.94 -5.12
CA GLU A 10 9.23 16.69 -4.08
C GLU A 10 10.30 15.80 -3.43
N PRO A 11 11.38 16.35 -2.84
CA PRO A 11 12.43 15.55 -2.21
C PRO A 11 11.89 14.45 -1.27
N ALA A 12 12.30 13.20 -1.53
CA ALA A 12 11.90 11.99 -0.81
C ALA A 12 10.39 11.68 -0.75
N SER A 13 9.53 12.41 -1.48
CA SER A 13 8.07 12.19 -1.49
C SER A 13 7.66 10.81 -2.01
N SER A 14 8.46 10.23 -2.91
CA SER A 14 8.28 8.88 -3.44
C SER A 14 9.12 7.82 -2.74
N THR A 15 9.85 8.17 -1.69
CA THR A 15 10.70 7.23 -0.95
C THR A 15 9.98 6.72 0.28
N TRP A 16 9.92 5.40 0.41
CA TRP A 16 9.27 4.70 1.51
C TRP A 16 10.23 3.72 2.17
N GLU A 17 10.15 3.64 3.49
CA GLU A 17 10.88 2.68 4.32
C GLU A 17 9.91 1.58 4.76
N ILE A 18 10.31 0.31 4.57
CA ILE A 18 9.62 -0.83 5.16
C ILE A 18 10.08 -0.97 6.61
N VAL A 19 9.13 -0.84 7.53
CA VAL A 19 9.37 -0.99 8.98
C VAL A 19 8.64 -2.24 9.45
N SER A 20 9.31 -3.11 10.20
CA SER A 20 8.68 -4.33 10.72
C SER A 20 7.46 -4.02 11.60
N GLY A 21 6.37 -4.77 11.38
CA GLY A 21 5.18 -4.82 12.22
C GLY A 21 5.25 -5.88 13.32
N THR A 22 6.23 -6.78 13.27
CA THR A 22 6.34 -7.99 14.09
C THR A 22 7.62 -8.05 14.93
N CYS A 23 8.28 -6.90 15.13
CA CYS A 23 9.55 -6.77 15.87
C CYS A 23 10.75 -7.50 15.22
N THR A 24 10.73 -7.71 13.91
CA THR A 24 11.89 -8.18 13.15
C THR A 24 13.01 -7.12 13.17
N ALA A 25 14.26 -7.55 13.33
CA ALA A 25 15.41 -6.66 13.35
C ALA A 25 15.61 -5.92 12.00
N THR A 26 16.09 -4.68 12.05
CA THR A 26 16.46 -3.92 10.85
C THR A 26 17.50 -4.68 10.02
N GLY A 27 17.29 -4.74 8.71
CA GLY A 27 18.16 -5.45 7.77
C GLY A 27 17.86 -6.95 7.62
N ALA A 28 16.93 -7.49 8.41
CA ALA A 28 16.43 -8.83 8.17
C ALA A 28 15.59 -8.89 6.88
N PRO A 29 15.61 -10.02 6.14
CA PRO A 29 14.73 -10.22 4.99
C PRO A 29 13.25 -10.14 5.38
N VAL A 30 12.44 -9.50 4.54
CA VAL A 30 10.98 -9.49 4.67
C VAL A 30 10.44 -10.81 4.13
N ARG A 31 9.48 -11.41 4.83
CA ARG A 31 8.79 -12.63 4.36
C ARG A 31 7.39 -12.31 3.88
N SER A 32 6.96 -12.99 2.82
CA SER A 32 5.56 -13.00 2.39
C SER A 32 4.67 -13.46 3.56
N GLY A 33 3.58 -12.72 3.78
CA GLY A 33 2.67 -12.84 4.91
C GLY A 33 3.04 -12.01 6.15
N GLU A 34 4.20 -11.35 6.20
CA GLU A 34 4.55 -10.49 7.34
C GLU A 34 3.73 -9.20 7.38
N ILE A 35 3.51 -8.70 8.60
CA ILE A 35 2.96 -7.37 8.82
C ILE A 35 4.10 -6.35 8.77
N ILE A 36 3.91 -5.34 7.95
CA ILE A 36 4.81 -4.19 7.80
C ILE A 36 4.07 -2.88 8.02
N TYR A 37 4.83 -1.84 8.34
CA TYR A 37 4.43 -0.45 8.14
C TYR A 37 5.23 0.11 6.96
N LEU A 38 4.60 1.00 6.20
CA LEU A 38 5.26 1.76 5.13
C LEU A 38 5.41 3.20 5.59
N ARG A 39 6.63 3.63 5.90
CA ARG A 39 6.94 5.00 6.35
C ARG A 39 7.39 5.86 5.18
N ASN A 40 6.67 6.91 4.88
CA ASN A 40 7.07 7.87 3.86
C ASN A 40 8.23 8.74 4.39
N LEU A 41 9.26 8.96 3.57
CA LEU A 41 10.45 9.73 3.96
C LEU A 41 10.39 11.19 3.50
N TYR A 42 9.26 11.69 3.01
CA TYR A 42 9.06 13.09 2.69
C TYR A 42 9.45 13.99 3.87
N THR A 43 10.37 14.93 3.63
CA THR A 43 10.93 15.82 4.65
C THR A 43 11.55 15.11 5.87
N GLY A 44 11.90 13.82 5.74
CA GLY A 44 12.51 12.98 6.78
C GLY A 44 11.50 12.22 7.67
N ASN A 45 10.22 12.58 7.66
CA ASN A 45 9.17 11.85 8.37
C ASN A 45 7.78 12.18 7.80
N GLY A 46 7.44 11.65 6.63
CA GLY A 46 6.16 11.91 5.96
C GLY A 46 4.96 11.16 6.55
N GLY A 47 5.14 10.42 7.66
CA GLY A 47 4.13 9.57 8.26
C GLY A 47 4.11 8.14 7.69
N TYR A 48 3.07 7.39 8.05
CA TYR A 48 2.87 5.99 7.66
C TYR A 48 1.67 5.86 6.73
N LEU A 49 1.74 4.95 5.75
CA LEU A 49 0.61 4.59 4.90
C LEU A 49 -0.51 4.01 5.78
N ASP A 50 -1.68 4.63 5.71
CA ASP A 50 -2.77 4.43 6.65
C ASP A 50 -4.10 4.31 5.91
N ALA A 51 -4.89 3.30 6.27
CA ALA A 51 -6.26 3.11 5.81
C ALA A 51 -7.25 3.49 6.92
N GLY A 52 -8.42 3.99 6.54
CA GLY A 52 -9.49 4.27 7.51
C GLY A 52 -9.53 5.70 8.02
N ASN A 53 -8.97 6.64 7.26
CA ASN A 53 -9.22 8.09 7.46
C ASN A 53 -10.59 8.53 6.93
N GLY A 54 -11.26 7.63 6.21
CA GLY A 54 -12.59 7.79 5.65
C GLY A 54 -12.95 6.55 4.85
N ASP A 55 -14.19 6.53 4.35
CA ASP A 55 -14.61 5.54 3.37
C ASP A 55 -14.09 5.89 1.97
N ALA A 56 -13.92 4.88 1.13
CA ALA A 56 -13.80 5.10 -0.31
C ALA A 56 -15.02 5.89 -0.84
N THR A 57 -14.80 6.70 -1.87
CA THR A 57 -15.86 7.50 -2.49
C THR A 57 -16.97 6.63 -3.07
N SER A 58 -18.16 7.19 -3.30
CA SER A 58 -19.28 6.46 -3.91
C SER A 58 -18.91 5.84 -5.26
N VAL A 59 -18.03 6.47 -6.04
CA VAL A 59 -17.55 5.94 -7.33
C VAL A 59 -16.61 4.76 -7.11
N GLN A 60 -15.61 4.90 -6.24
CA GLN A 60 -14.67 3.82 -5.92
C GLN A 60 -15.40 2.57 -5.37
N LYS A 61 -16.42 2.78 -4.54
CA LYS A 61 -17.30 1.71 -4.01
C LYS A 61 -18.03 0.93 -5.12
N THR A 62 -18.29 1.51 -6.29
CA THR A 62 -18.96 0.80 -7.41
C THR A 62 -18.17 -0.37 -7.96
N GLY A 63 -16.87 -0.44 -7.69
CA GLY A 63 -16.23 -1.74 -7.63
C GLY A 63 -15.34 -1.85 -6.42
N GLY A 64 -15.94 -2.22 -5.29
CA GLY A 64 -15.22 -2.86 -4.20
C GLY A 64 -14.29 -1.96 -3.40
N GLY A 65 -14.16 -0.66 -3.71
CA GLY A 65 -13.43 0.28 -2.86
C GLY A 65 -14.03 0.32 -1.46
N LEU A 66 -13.18 0.30 -0.43
CA LEU A 66 -13.57 0.18 0.97
C LEU A 66 -13.19 1.44 1.75
N TYR A 67 -11.90 1.72 1.88
CA TYR A 67 -11.39 2.78 2.76
C TYR A 67 -10.44 3.71 2.03
N GLU A 68 -10.45 4.99 2.40
CA GLU A 68 -9.46 5.94 1.94
C GLU A 68 -8.08 5.56 2.49
N VAL A 69 -7.06 5.69 1.64
CA VAL A 69 -5.65 5.59 2.00
C VAL A 69 -5.02 6.97 2.08
N THR A 70 -4.26 7.22 3.14
CA THR A 70 -3.54 8.48 3.41
C THR A 70 -2.19 8.22 4.08
N THR A 71 -1.41 9.27 4.38
CA THR A 71 -0.28 9.19 5.31
C THR A 71 -0.61 9.87 6.63
N VAL A 72 -0.28 9.26 7.76
CA VAL A 72 -0.51 9.84 9.10
C VAL A 72 0.74 9.76 10.00
N TRP A 73 0.90 10.70 10.94
CA TRP A 73 2.13 10.82 11.75
C TRP A 73 2.43 9.64 12.69
N GLY A 74 1.42 8.86 13.06
CA GLY A 74 1.53 7.72 13.97
C GLY A 74 1.23 6.39 13.29
N LYS A 75 1.54 5.28 13.97
CA LYS A 75 1.07 3.95 13.57
C LYS A 75 -0.27 3.67 14.24
N ASP A 76 -1.13 2.95 13.55
CA ASP A 76 -2.37 2.36 14.08
C ASP A 76 -3.26 3.39 14.79
N ARG A 77 -3.45 4.56 14.16
CA ARG A 77 -4.26 5.65 14.71
C ARG A 77 -5.68 5.20 15.07
N ASP A 78 -6.20 4.28 14.28
CA ASP A 78 -7.52 3.65 14.44
C ASP A 78 -7.40 2.15 14.10
N GLY A 79 -7.34 1.27 15.10
CA GLY A 79 -7.44 -0.19 14.94
C GLY A 79 -6.68 -0.81 13.76
N ASN A 80 -5.36 -0.98 13.86
CA ASN A 80 -4.50 -1.58 12.83
C ASN A 80 -4.46 -0.82 11.47
N SER A 81 -4.87 0.45 11.45
CA SER A 81 -4.99 1.28 10.23
C SER A 81 -3.70 1.43 9.42
N SER A 82 -2.53 1.36 10.04
CA SER A 82 -1.25 1.52 9.34
C SER A 82 -0.54 0.19 9.06
N ARG A 83 -1.16 -0.95 9.40
CA ARG A 83 -0.59 -2.29 9.19
C ARG A 83 -0.97 -2.83 7.82
N TRP A 84 0.05 -3.28 7.11
CA TRP A 84 -0.08 -3.90 5.81
C TRP A 84 0.55 -5.28 5.84
N GLN A 85 -0.22 -6.30 5.49
CA GLN A 85 0.32 -7.63 5.21
C GLN A 85 0.85 -7.66 3.79
N ILE A 86 2.12 -8.00 3.63
CA ILE A 86 2.77 -8.07 2.32
C ILE A 86 2.69 -9.48 1.76
N PHE A 87 2.26 -9.63 0.50
CA PHE A 87 2.21 -10.91 -0.19
C PHE A 87 3.06 -10.84 -1.44
N ASP A 88 4.12 -11.64 -1.47
CA ASP A 88 4.92 -11.84 -2.68
C ASP A 88 4.15 -12.69 -3.70
N ILE A 89 4.09 -12.23 -4.95
CA ILE A 89 3.37 -12.86 -6.05
C ILE A 89 4.32 -13.53 -7.05
N THR A 90 5.58 -13.11 -7.11
CA THR A 90 6.53 -13.54 -8.16
C THR A 90 7.84 -14.10 -7.62
N SER A 91 7.94 -14.29 -6.29
CA SER A 91 9.13 -14.80 -5.61
C SER A 91 9.85 -15.93 -6.35
N SER A 92 11.14 -15.75 -6.57
CA SER A 92 12.03 -16.78 -7.11
C SER A 92 13.39 -16.75 -6.40
N PRO A 93 13.81 -17.82 -5.72
CA PRO A 93 13.09 -19.09 -5.50
C PRO A 93 11.83 -18.92 -4.61
N GLN A 94 10.94 -19.90 -4.64
CA GLN A 94 9.70 -19.93 -3.83
C GLN A 94 9.98 -20.27 -2.36
N ASP A 95 10.78 -19.45 -1.67
CA ASP A 95 11.12 -19.60 -0.24
C ASP A 95 10.40 -18.58 0.67
N GLY A 96 9.52 -17.79 0.07
CA GLY A 96 8.69 -16.80 0.75
C GLY A 96 9.45 -15.55 1.18
N LEU A 97 10.67 -15.30 0.69
CA LEU A 97 11.35 -14.03 0.90
C LEU A 97 10.95 -13.02 -0.18
N VAL A 98 10.58 -11.82 0.23
CA VAL A 98 10.35 -10.69 -0.68
C VAL A 98 11.71 -10.15 -1.15
N ARG A 99 11.90 -10.04 -2.46
CA ARG A 99 13.16 -9.59 -3.09
C ARG A 99 12.93 -8.37 -3.97
N PHE A 100 14.06 -7.78 -4.39
CA PHE A 100 14.04 -6.78 -5.44
C PHE A 100 13.41 -7.34 -6.71
N ASN A 101 12.60 -6.52 -7.37
CA ASN A 101 11.83 -6.83 -8.57
C ASN A 101 10.69 -7.85 -8.37
N ASP A 102 10.43 -8.30 -7.14
CA ASP A 102 9.20 -9.04 -6.88
C ASP A 102 7.99 -8.13 -7.00
N THR A 103 6.94 -8.64 -7.62
CA THR A 103 5.62 -8.03 -7.55
C THR A 103 4.96 -8.45 -6.24
N VAL A 104 4.49 -7.46 -5.49
CA VAL A 104 3.84 -7.68 -4.20
C VAL A 104 2.41 -7.14 -4.21
N GLN A 105 1.56 -7.78 -3.40
CA GLN A 105 0.28 -7.22 -2.98
C GLN A 105 0.39 -6.76 -1.52
N LEU A 106 -0.36 -5.72 -1.18
CA LEU A 106 -0.43 -5.19 0.17
C LEU A 106 -1.89 -5.24 0.63
N TRP A 107 -2.14 -5.92 1.74
CA TRP A 107 -3.46 -6.01 2.38
C TRP A 107 -3.47 -5.20 3.67
N SER A 108 -4.31 -4.17 3.76
CA SER A 108 -4.52 -3.46 5.01
C SER A 108 -5.20 -4.39 6.01
N THR A 109 -4.75 -4.40 7.27
CA THR A 109 -5.45 -5.14 8.34
C THR A 109 -6.36 -4.24 9.18
N TYR A 110 -6.77 -3.09 8.63
CA TYR A 110 -7.64 -2.13 9.32
C TYR A 110 -8.92 -2.80 9.85
N LYS A 111 -9.10 -2.70 11.18
CA LYS A 111 -10.22 -3.27 11.96
C LYS A 111 -10.49 -4.75 11.68
N ASP A 112 -9.47 -5.49 11.25
CA ASP A 112 -9.55 -6.89 10.84
C ASP A 112 -10.54 -7.16 9.67
N LEU A 113 -11.01 -6.09 9.00
CA LEU A 113 -11.85 -6.14 7.81
C LEU A 113 -11.02 -5.91 6.55
N GLY A 114 -10.15 -4.90 6.58
CA GLY A 114 -9.06 -4.73 5.64
C GLY A 114 -9.43 -4.52 4.17
N GLY A 115 -8.44 -4.70 3.30
CA GLY A 115 -8.56 -4.63 1.85
C GLY A 115 -7.21 -4.46 1.15
N PHE A 116 -7.12 -4.83 -0.13
CA PHE A 116 -5.92 -4.68 -0.94
C PHE A 116 -5.69 -3.23 -1.34
N LEU A 117 -4.45 -2.74 -1.24
CA LEU A 117 -4.08 -1.43 -1.78
C LEU A 117 -4.33 -1.41 -3.29
N GLU A 118 -5.12 -0.46 -3.77
CA GLU A 118 -5.48 -0.33 -5.18
C GLU A 118 -5.33 1.12 -5.67
N THR A 119 -5.01 1.29 -6.95
CA THR A 119 -5.28 2.55 -7.66
C THR A 119 -6.65 2.46 -8.32
N ASN A 120 -7.54 3.38 -7.98
CA ASN A 120 -8.94 3.32 -8.37
C ASN A 120 -9.38 4.68 -8.91
N GLU A 121 -9.89 4.68 -10.15
CA GLU A 121 -10.26 5.87 -10.91
C GLU A 121 -9.10 6.83 -11.24
N SER A 122 -9.33 7.73 -12.21
CA SER A 122 -8.42 8.85 -12.48
C SER A 122 -8.58 9.94 -11.44
N SER A 123 -7.46 10.51 -10.99
CA SER A 123 -7.46 11.59 -10.01
C SER A 123 -7.86 12.92 -10.66
N THR A 124 -8.63 13.73 -9.94
CA THR A 124 -8.97 15.11 -10.35
C THR A 124 -7.92 16.13 -9.89
N LEU A 125 -6.94 15.71 -9.09
CA LEU A 125 -5.90 16.59 -8.56
C LEU A 125 -4.84 16.91 -9.62
N THR A 126 -4.45 18.17 -9.74
CA THR A 126 -3.38 18.61 -10.64
C THR A 126 -2.09 17.85 -10.36
N GLY A 127 -1.49 17.26 -11.41
CA GLY A 127 -0.25 16.49 -11.30
C GLY A 127 -0.42 15.09 -10.68
N ALA A 128 -1.66 14.64 -10.49
CA ALA A 128 -1.98 13.28 -10.09
C ALA A 128 -2.49 12.44 -11.28
N ARG A 129 -2.36 11.12 -11.19
CA ARG A 129 -2.82 10.18 -12.23
C ARG A 129 -4.07 9.43 -11.80
N ASN A 130 -3.97 8.66 -10.72
CA ASN A 130 -5.05 7.83 -10.18
C ASN A 130 -5.23 8.10 -8.68
N ASP A 131 -6.44 7.96 -8.17
CA ASP A 131 -6.68 7.95 -6.72
C ASP A 131 -6.32 6.58 -6.12
N VAL A 132 -6.20 6.53 -4.79
CA VAL A 132 -5.76 5.34 -4.05
C VAL A 132 -6.71 5.06 -2.89
N ASP A 133 -7.14 3.81 -2.78
CA ASP A 133 -8.02 3.26 -1.74
C ASP A 133 -7.60 1.83 -1.38
N THR A 134 -8.28 1.23 -0.41
CA THR A 134 -8.29 -0.22 -0.24
C THR A 134 -9.47 -0.84 -0.98
N ASN A 135 -9.31 -2.04 -1.51
CA ASN A 135 -10.34 -2.76 -2.26
C ASN A 135 -10.58 -4.17 -1.70
N SER A 136 -11.82 -4.65 -1.78
CA SER A 136 -12.14 -6.04 -1.43
C SER A 136 -11.56 -7.08 -2.40
N TYR A 137 -11.18 -6.66 -3.60
CA TYR A 137 -10.60 -7.51 -4.65
C TYR A 137 -9.12 -7.21 -4.84
N SER A 138 -8.28 -8.25 -4.88
CA SER A 138 -6.84 -8.09 -5.09
C SER A 138 -6.46 -7.65 -6.51
N ASN A 139 -7.39 -7.75 -7.45
CA ASN A 139 -7.17 -7.43 -8.86
C ASN A 139 -8.51 -7.20 -9.60
N ARG A 140 -9.19 -6.10 -9.29
CA ARG A 140 -10.61 -5.85 -9.64
C ARG A 140 -10.95 -5.91 -11.13
N SER A 141 -9.98 -5.93 -12.03
CA SER A 141 -10.23 -5.85 -13.47
C SER A 141 -9.46 -6.87 -14.30
N ASN A 142 -8.73 -7.81 -13.69
CA ASN A 142 -7.84 -8.65 -14.47
C ASN A 142 -7.71 -10.09 -13.95
N SER A 143 -8.31 -11.03 -14.69
CA SER A 143 -8.08 -12.47 -14.53
C SER A 143 -6.77 -12.96 -15.16
N ASN A 144 -5.98 -12.09 -15.81
CA ASN A 144 -4.78 -12.40 -16.59
C ASN A 144 -3.68 -11.31 -16.53
N VAL A 145 -3.36 -10.75 -15.35
CA VAL A 145 -2.13 -9.90 -15.25
C VAL A 145 -0.94 -10.79 -15.50
N ARG A 146 -0.27 -10.59 -16.64
CA ARG A 146 1.13 -10.97 -16.78
C ARG A 146 1.95 -9.79 -16.30
N TYR A 147 2.61 -9.95 -15.16
CA TYR A 147 3.68 -9.06 -14.73
C TYR A 147 4.78 -9.24 -15.78
N VAL A 148 4.96 -8.22 -16.62
CA VAL A 148 6.03 -8.20 -17.62
C VAL A 148 7.26 -7.58 -16.97
N ASP A 149 8.38 -8.29 -17.09
CA ASP A 149 9.71 -7.91 -16.62
C ASP A 149 10.21 -6.58 -17.23
#